data_AF-A0AAJ1RYL4-F1
#
_entry.id   AF-A0AAJ1RYL4-F1
#
_cell.length_a   1.000
_cell.length_b   1.000
_cell.length_c   1.000
_cell.angle_alpha   90.00
_cell.angle_beta   90.00
_cell.angle_gamma   90.00
#
_symmetry.space_group_name_H-M   'P 1'
#
loop_
_entity.id
_entity.type
_entity.pdbx_description
1 polymer ?
#
loop_
_entity_poly.entity_id
_entity_poly.type
_entity_poly.pdbx_seq_one_letter_code
_entity_poly.pdbx_strand_id
1 'polypeptide(L)'
;MREDLSEAQLETLAELDFARTPADVRGGMTALNQAFLLDSGSLVVAGTWEGSLELGNWSDESVGGRDLFVAELTTDGDWSSAHFAGSSGEDSIALLSISGDRLSVWGRVNGEARFASEILDHHTGWSPTAFEAHLYIDEGWQRVWQIDDELLPVSSTSLWCGFA
;
A
#
# COMPACT_ATOMS: atom_id res chain seq x y z
N MET A 1 -2.64 -19.86 5.01
CA MET A 1 -2.82 -18.72 4.08
C MET A 1 -3.81 -19.02 2.96
N ARG A 2 -3.83 -20.22 2.34
CA ARG A 2 -4.85 -20.54 1.32
C ARG A 2 -6.20 -21.04 1.89
N GLU A 3 -6.26 -21.40 3.17
CA GLU A 3 -7.48 -21.95 3.79
C GLU A 3 -8.35 -20.91 4.53
N ASP A 4 -7.86 -19.66 4.60
CA ASP A 4 -8.54 -18.59 5.33
C ASP A 4 -9.29 -17.61 4.39
N LEU A 5 -9.12 -17.76 3.07
CA LEU A 5 -9.78 -16.95 2.05
C LEU A 5 -10.86 -17.76 1.32
N SER A 6 -11.93 -17.09 0.91
CA SER A 6 -12.95 -17.71 0.08
C SER A 6 -12.43 -18.03 -1.33
N GLU A 7 -13.09 -18.95 -2.03
CA GLU A 7 -12.75 -19.24 -3.43
C GLU A 7 -12.91 -18.01 -4.33
N ALA A 8 -13.96 -17.21 -4.12
CA ALA A 8 -14.19 -15.97 -4.87
C ALA A 8 -13.07 -14.94 -4.65
N GLN A 9 -12.57 -14.79 -3.42
CA GLN A 9 -11.41 -13.93 -3.14
C GLN A 9 -10.16 -14.41 -3.89
N LEU A 10 -9.91 -15.73 -3.90
CA LEU A 10 -8.76 -16.29 -4.59
C LEU A 10 -8.84 -16.11 -6.11
N GLU A 11 -10.04 -16.21 -6.69
CA GLU A 11 -10.28 -15.96 -8.10
C GLU A 11 -9.99 -14.50 -8.46
N THR A 12 -10.59 -13.54 -7.75
CA THR A 12 -10.34 -12.10 -7.97
C THR A 12 -8.86 -11.74 -7.83
N LEU A 13 -8.17 -12.27 -6.81
CA LEU A 13 -6.74 -12.02 -6.64
C LEU A 13 -5.88 -12.64 -7.74
N ALA A 14 -6.31 -13.74 -8.35
CA ALA A 14 -5.57 -14.38 -9.43
C ALA A 14 -5.68 -13.61 -10.75
N GLU A 15 -6.72 -12.80 -10.94
CA GLU A 15 -6.93 -11.98 -12.14
C GLU A 15 -5.98 -10.77 -12.21
N LEU A 16 -5.53 -10.24 -11.08
CA LEU A 16 -4.74 -9.00 -10.99
C LEU A 16 -3.24 -9.15 -11.35
N ASP A 17 -2.82 -10.34 -11.80
CA ASP A 17 -1.44 -10.70 -12.18
C ASP A 17 -0.34 -10.02 -11.35
N PHE A 18 -0.40 -10.21 -10.03
CA PHE A 18 0.52 -9.56 -9.11
C PHE A 18 1.98 -9.98 -9.32
N ALA A 19 2.88 -9.01 -9.09
CA ALA A 19 4.31 -9.20 -9.02
C ALA A 19 4.67 -10.30 -8.01
N ARG A 20 5.48 -11.27 -8.44
CA ARG A 20 5.94 -12.39 -7.60
C ARG A 20 7.41 -12.24 -7.21
N THR A 21 8.13 -11.37 -7.91
CA THR A 21 9.55 -11.13 -7.71
C THR A 21 9.87 -9.63 -7.72
N PRO A 22 11.00 -9.21 -7.14
CA PRO A 22 11.47 -7.83 -7.29
C PRO A 22 11.72 -7.42 -8.75
N ALA A 23 11.92 -8.36 -9.67
CA ALA A 23 12.08 -8.06 -11.10
C ALA A 23 10.74 -7.69 -11.74
N ASP A 24 9.66 -8.36 -11.36
CA ASP A 24 8.30 -8.06 -11.80
C ASP A 24 7.89 -6.65 -11.35
N VAL A 25 8.21 -6.31 -10.10
CA VAL A 25 8.02 -4.94 -9.57
C VAL A 25 8.80 -3.92 -10.40
N ARG A 26 10.09 -4.17 -10.68
CA ARG A 26 10.87 -3.29 -11.59
C ARG A 26 10.36 -3.29 -13.04
N GLY A 27 9.54 -4.27 -13.42
CA GLY A 27 8.86 -4.36 -14.71
C GLY A 27 7.49 -3.68 -14.75
N GLY A 28 7.10 -2.97 -13.67
CA GLY A 28 5.84 -2.22 -13.60
C GLY A 28 4.65 -3.03 -13.09
N MET A 29 4.82 -4.30 -12.70
CA MET A 29 3.71 -5.10 -12.15
C MET A 29 3.26 -4.58 -10.78
N THR A 30 1.96 -4.72 -10.51
CA THR A 30 1.36 -4.40 -9.21
C THR A 30 1.90 -5.32 -8.13
N ALA A 31 2.37 -4.75 -7.02
CA ALA A 31 2.88 -5.50 -5.88
C ALA A 31 1.91 -5.43 -4.71
N LEU A 32 1.58 -6.57 -4.10
CA LEU A 32 0.98 -6.59 -2.77
C LEU A 32 2.08 -6.59 -1.71
N ASN A 33 2.13 -5.53 -0.92
CA ASN A 33 3.12 -5.35 0.13
C ASN A 33 2.65 -6.00 1.44
N GLN A 34 1.36 -5.85 1.75
CA GLN A 34 0.79 -6.37 2.99
C GLN A 34 -0.69 -6.71 2.82
N ALA A 35 -1.18 -7.67 3.62
CA ALA A 35 -2.59 -8.02 3.66
C ALA A 35 -3.02 -8.43 5.07
N PHE A 36 -4.27 -8.13 5.43
CA PHE A 36 -4.89 -8.47 6.70
C PHE A 36 -6.28 -9.02 6.47
N LEU A 37 -6.55 -10.19 7.06
CA LEU A 37 -7.89 -10.76 7.11
C LEU A 37 -8.62 -10.17 8.32
N LEU A 38 -9.76 -9.53 8.09
CA LEU A 38 -10.63 -9.02 9.13
C LEU A 38 -11.47 -10.16 9.74
N ASP A 39 -12.00 -9.93 10.94
CA ASP A 39 -12.92 -10.89 11.59
C ASP A 39 -14.20 -11.14 10.77
N SER A 40 -14.56 -10.21 9.87
CA SER A 40 -15.65 -10.36 8.90
C SER A 40 -15.35 -11.34 7.76
N GLY A 41 -14.08 -11.72 7.57
CA GLY A 41 -13.60 -12.48 6.41
C GLY A 41 -13.20 -11.60 5.21
N SER A 42 -13.45 -10.29 5.25
CA SER A 42 -12.91 -9.37 4.25
C SER A 42 -11.39 -9.29 4.34
N LEU A 43 -10.73 -9.17 3.20
CA LEU A 43 -9.30 -9.01 3.08
C LEU A 43 -8.97 -7.56 2.79
N VAL A 44 -8.27 -6.89 3.70
CA VAL A 44 -7.62 -5.62 3.41
C VAL A 44 -6.26 -5.90 2.80
N VAL A 45 -5.99 -5.31 1.64
CA VAL A 45 -4.68 -5.35 1.00
C VAL A 45 -4.10 -3.95 0.89
N ALA A 46 -2.78 -3.86 1.00
CA ALA A 46 -2.03 -2.67 0.68
C ALA A 46 -0.87 -3.01 -0.24
N GLY A 47 -0.67 -2.19 -1.25
CA GLY A 47 0.25 -2.48 -2.32
C GLY A 47 0.74 -1.24 -3.02
N THR A 48 1.54 -1.46 -4.04
CA THR A 48 2.09 -0.42 -4.89
C THR A 48 1.97 -0.78 -6.36
N TRP A 49 1.72 0.19 -7.22
CA TRP A 49 1.49 -0.01 -8.66
C TRP A 49 2.12 1.10 -9.49
N GLU A 50 2.34 0.85 -10.78
CA GLU A 50 2.85 1.83 -11.75
C GLU A 50 1.95 1.80 -12.99
N GLY A 51 1.58 2.97 -13.50
CA GLY A 51 0.63 3.11 -14.60
C GLY A 51 -0.83 2.96 -14.14
N SER A 52 -1.61 2.20 -14.90
CA SER A 52 -3.04 1.99 -14.63
C SER A 52 -3.27 0.82 -13.69
N LEU A 53 -4.10 1.00 -12.65
CA LEU A 53 -4.58 -0.07 -11.79
C LEU A 53 -6.11 -0.12 -11.82
N GLU A 54 -6.65 -1.31 -12.06
CA GLU A 54 -8.08 -1.59 -12.02
C GLU A 54 -8.37 -2.60 -10.90
N LEU A 55 -9.24 -2.23 -9.96
CA LEU A 55 -9.75 -3.06 -8.87
C LEU A 55 -11.28 -3.06 -8.92
N GLY A 56 -11.84 -3.93 -9.76
CA GLY A 56 -13.29 -3.95 -10.01
C GLY A 56 -13.77 -2.64 -10.64
N ASN A 57 -14.60 -1.87 -9.92
CA ASN A 57 -15.08 -0.56 -10.38
C ASN A 57 -14.17 0.62 -9.96
N TRP A 58 -13.10 0.34 -9.24
CA TRP A 58 -12.14 1.34 -8.80
C TRP A 58 -10.95 1.34 -9.75
N SER A 59 -10.56 2.50 -10.24
CA SER A 59 -9.34 2.64 -11.04
C SER A 59 -8.66 3.96 -10.79
N ASP A 60 -7.34 3.95 -10.94
CA ASP A 60 -6.53 5.16 -10.89
C ASP A 60 -5.26 4.99 -11.74
N GLU A 61 -4.70 6.12 -12.15
CA GLU A 61 -3.41 6.20 -12.83
C GLU A 61 -2.37 6.70 -11.82
N SER A 62 -1.20 6.07 -11.79
CA SER A 62 -0.11 6.58 -10.95
C SER A 62 0.27 8.00 -11.38
N VAL A 63 0.43 8.89 -10.41
CA VAL A 63 0.77 10.30 -10.58
C VAL A 63 2.18 10.45 -11.14
N GLY A 64 3.11 9.65 -10.61
CA GLY A 64 4.52 9.65 -10.98
C GLY A 64 5.00 8.28 -11.40
N GLY A 65 6.01 7.77 -10.69
CA GLY A 65 6.45 6.40 -10.83
C GLY A 65 5.46 5.46 -10.15
N ARG A 66 5.98 4.64 -9.24
CA ARG A 66 5.14 3.73 -8.46
C ARG A 66 4.44 4.46 -7.32
N ASP A 67 3.12 4.30 -7.21
CA ASP A 67 2.27 4.86 -6.15
C ASP A 67 1.73 3.77 -5.22
N LEU A 68 0.95 4.14 -4.20
CA LEU A 68 0.49 3.24 -3.13
C LEU A 68 -1.03 3.21 -2.95
N PHE A 69 -1.58 2.03 -2.71
CA PHE A 69 -3.02 1.84 -2.52
C PHE A 69 -3.34 1.00 -1.29
N VAL A 70 -4.53 1.21 -0.76
CA VAL A 70 -5.17 0.34 0.24
C VAL A 70 -6.58 0.02 -0.25
N ALA A 71 -6.92 -1.27 -0.28
CA ALA A 71 -8.23 -1.71 -0.78
C ALA A 71 -8.79 -2.85 0.08
N GLU A 72 -10.11 -3.00 0.07
CA GLU A 72 -10.81 -4.09 0.74
C GLU A 72 -11.51 -5.00 -0.28
N LEU A 73 -11.27 -6.30 -0.14
CA LEU A 73 -11.86 -7.38 -0.91
C LEU A 73 -12.79 -8.21 -0.02
N THR A 74 -14.08 -8.17 -0.31
CA THR A 74 -15.11 -8.91 0.43
C THR A 74 -14.97 -10.42 0.24
N THR A 75 -15.65 -11.21 1.08
CA THR A 75 -15.69 -12.67 0.94
C THR A 75 -16.34 -13.15 -0.36
N ASP A 76 -17.12 -12.29 -1.02
CA ASP A 76 -17.78 -12.59 -2.29
C ASP A 76 -16.87 -12.32 -3.50
N GLY A 77 -15.63 -11.86 -3.27
CA GLY A 77 -14.67 -11.54 -4.35
C GLY A 77 -14.85 -10.13 -4.93
N ASP A 78 -15.72 -9.31 -4.35
CA ASP A 78 -15.93 -7.94 -4.80
C ASP A 78 -15.05 -6.94 -4.03
N TRP A 79 -14.44 -5.98 -4.74
CA TRP A 79 -13.75 -4.84 -4.14
C TRP A 79 -14.76 -3.83 -3.58
N SER A 80 -14.86 -3.73 -2.26
CA SER A 80 -15.78 -2.80 -1.56
C SER A 80 -15.24 -1.38 -1.52
N SER A 81 -13.92 -1.22 -1.46
CA SER A 81 -13.25 0.08 -1.43
C SER A 81 -11.83 0.00 -2.01
N ALA A 82 -11.36 1.11 -2.57
CA ALA A 82 -9.97 1.32 -2.91
C ALA A 82 -9.58 2.80 -2.69
N HIS A 83 -8.45 3.00 -2.02
CA HIS A 83 -7.91 4.30 -1.67
C HIS A 83 -6.51 4.42 -2.21
N PHE A 84 -6.33 5.34 -3.14
CA PHE A 84 -5.08 5.60 -3.83
C PHE A 84 -4.37 6.79 -3.19
N ALA A 85 -3.04 6.75 -3.16
CA ALA A 85 -2.20 7.87 -2.78
C ALA A 85 -0.88 7.78 -3.53
N GLY A 86 -0.28 8.94 -3.79
CA GLY A 86 0.88 9.00 -4.67
C GLY A 86 1.54 10.35 -4.73
N SER A 87 2.73 10.37 -5.29
CA SER A 87 3.55 11.57 -5.49
C SER A 87 4.10 11.62 -6.92
N SER A 88 4.84 12.67 -7.25
CA SER A 88 5.50 12.77 -8.56
C SER A 88 6.65 11.77 -8.76
N GLY A 89 7.09 11.06 -7.72
CA GLY A 89 8.23 10.14 -7.74
C GLY A 89 7.85 8.68 -7.55
N GLU A 90 8.78 7.89 -7.01
CA GLU A 90 8.51 6.50 -6.60
C GLU A 90 8.23 6.44 -5.10
N ASP A 91 7.08 5.88 -4.77
CA ASP A 91 6.55 5.72 -3.43
C ASP A 91 6.58 4.25 -2.99
N SER A 92 6.55 4.03 -1.69
CA SER A 92 6.64 2.69 -1.12
C SER A 92 5.90 2.56 0.20
N ILE A 93 5.35 1.37 0.44
CA ILE A 93 4.78 0.97 1.74
C ILE A 93 5.84 0.17 2.51
N ALA A 94 6.15 0.64 3.72
CA ALA A 94 7.00 -0.07 4.67
C ALA A 94 6.17 -0.95 5.61
N LEU A 95 5.01 -0.47 6.05
CA LEU A 95 4.15 -1.17 7.00
C LEU A 95 2.69 -0.70 6.86
N LEU A 96 1.77 -1.64 7.01
CA LEU A 96 0.37 -1.41 7.33
C LEU A 96 0.09 -1.98 8.73
N SER A 97 -0.69 -1.29 9.54
CA SER A 97 -1.22 -1.85 10.80
C SER A 97 -2.68 -1.49 10.98
N ILE A 98 -3.37 -2.29 11.78
CA ILE A 98 -4.78 -2.09 12.11
C ILE A 98 -4.93 -1.95 13.62
N SER A 99 -5.71 -0.96 14.05
CA SER A 99 -6.04 -0.69 15.44
C SER A 99 -7.51 -0.31 15.55
N GLY A 100 -8.35 -1.30 15.86
CA GLY A 100 -9.80 -1.16 15.73
C GLY A 100 -10.18 -1.10 14.24
N ASP A 101 -10.92 -0.07 13.86
CA ASP A 101 -11.33 0.28 12.50
C ASP A 101 -10.31 1.16 11.75
N ARG A 102 -9.32 1.71 12.47
CA ARG A 102 -8.30 2.58 11.89
C ARG A 102 -7.14 1.78 11.34
N LEU A 103 -6.82 2.06 10.09
CA LEU A 103 -5.61 1.59 9.42
C LEU A 103 -4.54 2.68 9.47
N SER A 104 -3.31 2.27 9.72
CA SER A 104 -2.14 3.16 9.72
C SER A 104 -1.13 2.62 8.71
N VAL A 105 -0.73 3.48 7.77
CA VAL A 105 0.21 3.18 6.69
C VAL A 105 1.47 3.97 6.93
N TRP A 106 2.61 3.28 6.90
CA TRP A 106 3.93 3.88 6.92
C TRP A 106 4.65 3.57 5.64
N GLY A 107 5.42 4.54 5.16
CA GLY A 107 6.09 4.41 3.89
C GLY A 107 6.99 5.58 3.58
N ARG A 108 7.38 5.66 2.31
CA ARG A 108 8.10 6.80 1.76
C ARG A 108 7.37 7.31 0.54
N VAL A 109 7.34 8.63 0.39
CA VAL A 109 6.92 9.32 -0.82
C VAL A 109 8.05 10.18 -1.37
N ASN A 110 8.07 10.45 -2.68
CA ASN A 110 9.14 11.23 -3.31
C ASN A 110 8.59 12.41 -4.13
N GLY A 111 8.11 13.43 -3.40
CA GLY A 111 7.55 14.66 -3.94
C GLY A 111 6.38 15.16 -3.09
N GLU A 112 5.65 16.15 -3.60
CA GLU A 112 4.33 16.49 -3.05
C GLU A 112 3.43 15.26 -3.23
N ALA A 113 2.99 14.66 -2.12
CA ALA A 113 2.14 13.48 -2.13
C ALA A 113 0.70 13.82 -1.77
N ARG A 114 -0.24 13.19 -2.46
CA ARG A 114 -1.69 13.37 -2.26
C ARG A 114 -2.29 12.09 -1.72
N PHE A 115 -3.03 12.23 -0.61
CA PHE A 115 -3.82 11.20 0.04
C PHE A 115 -5.27 11.68 0.03
N ALA A 116 -5.95 11.51 -1.11
CA ALA A 116 -7.21 12.19 -1.42
C ALA A 116 -7.10 13.72 -1.30
N SER A 117 -7.82 14.33 -0.34
CA SER A 117 -7.75 15.78 -0.09
C SER A 117 -6.55 16.20 0.76
N GLU A 118 -5.90 15.25 1.44
CA GLU A 118 -4.74 15.52 2.27
C GLU A 118 -3.49 15.65 1.41
N ILE A 119 -2.65 16.63 1.72
CA ILE A 119 -1.41 16.90 1.01
C ILE A 119 -0.25 16.80 1.99
N LEU A 120 0.73 15.96 1.66
CA LEU A 120 2.03 15.96 2.30
C LEU A 120 2.99 16.78 1.43
N ASP A 121 3.16 18.05 1.78
CA ASP A 121 4.09 18.96 1.10
C ASP A 121 5.52 18.71 1.61
N HIS A 122 6.46 18.59 0.67
CA HIS A 122 7.88 18.54 0.98
C HIS A 122 8.54 19.87 0.57
N HIS A 123 8.81 20.71 1.57
CA HIS A 123 9.31 22.08 1.37
C HIS A 123 10.77 22.19 0.87
N THR A 124 11.53 21.10 0.64
CA THR A 124 13.00 21.18 0.38
C THR A 124 13.59 20.35 -0.77
N GLY A 125 12.80 19.79 -1.71
CA GLY A 125 13.31 19.12 -2.93
C GLY A 125 12.94 17.63 -3.11
N TRP A 126 13.73 16.89 -3.91
CA TRP A 126 13.45 15.51 -4.37
C TRP A 126 13.95 14.41 -3.41
N SER A 127 13.85 14.65 -2.10
CA SER A 127 14.28 13.63 -1.12
C SER A 127 13.09 12.76 -0.70
N PRO A 128 13.27 11.43 -0.61
CA PRO A 128 12.26 10.57 -0.01
C PRO A 128 11.86 11.09 1.37
N THR A 129 10.56 11.22 1.60
CA THR A 129 9.97 11.67 2.86
C THR A 129 9.25 10.49 3.49
N ALA A 130 9.69 10.05 4.66
CA ALA A 130 8.94 9.09 5.46
C ALA A 130 7.61 9.70 5.92
N PHE A 131 6.55 8.90 5.85
CA PHE A 131 5.23 9.33 6.28
C PHE A 131 4.55 8.29 7.18
N GLU A 132 3.60 8.79 7.96
CA GLU A 132 2.52 8.01 8.55
C GLU A 132 1.18 8.61 8.09
N ALA A 133 0.30 7.75 7.58
CA ALA A 133 -1.03 8.12 7.14
C ALA A 133 -2.07 7.26 7.84
N HIS A 134 -3.20 7.85 8.23
CA HIS A 134 -4.34 7.10 8.76
C HIS A 134 -5.49 7.10 7.76
N LEU A 135 -6.12 5.94 7.59
CA LEU A 135 -7.39 5.80 6.90
C LEU A 135 -8.38 4.98 7.71
N TYR A 136 -9.65 5.19 7.43
CA TYR A 136 -10.72 4.24 7.73
C TYR A 136 -11.20 3.68 6.40
N ILE A 137 -11.37 2.36 6.31
CA ILE A 137 -11.61 1.71 5.01
C ILE A 137 -12.89 2.21 4.32
N ASP A 138 -13.91 2.58 5.09
CA ASP A 138 -15.18 3.11 4.60
C ASP A 138 -15.18 4.64 4.39
N GLU A 139 -14.22 5.36 4.97
CA GLU A 139 -14.18 6.84 4.94
C GLU A 139 -13.01 7.40 4.12
N GLY A 140 -12.01 6.57 3.81
CA GLY A 140 -10.78 6.94 3.13
C GLY A 140 -9.75 7.63 4.00
N TRP A 141 -8.77 8.25 3.35
CA TRP A 141 -7.65 8.95 3.99
C TRP A 141 -8.13 10.09 4.88
N GLN A 142 -7.63 10.12 6.12
CA GLN A 142 -8.05 11.12 7.11
C GLN A 142 -6.98 12.16 7.40
N ARG A 143 -5.72 11.73 7.39
CA ARG A 143 -4.56 12.56 7.75
C ARG A 143 -3.27 11.88 7.33
N VAL A 144 -2.29 12.70 7.00
CA VAL A 144 -0.91 12.29 6.71
C VAL A 144 0.05 13.27 7.38
N TRP A 145 1.16 12.78 7.91
CA TRP A 145 2.25 13.62 8.37
C TRP A 145 3.60 12.98 8.02
N GLN A 146 4.58 13.86 7.85
CA GLN A 146 5.97 13.46 7.82
C GLN A 146 6.36 12.90 9.19
N ILE A 147 7.15 11.83 9.17
CA ILE A 147 7.83 11.30 10.35
C ILE A 147 9.34 11.26 10.11
N ASP A 148 10.10 11.04 11.18
CA ASP A 148 11.53 10.77 11.06
C ASP A 148 11.73 9.40 10.37
N ASP A 149 12.66 9.34 9.42
CA ASP A 149 13.05 8.11 8.73
C ASP A 149 13.51 7.01 9.70
N GLU A 150 14.05 7.38 10.87
CA GLU A 150 14.44 6.45 11.93
C GLU A 150 13.25 5.70 12.56
N LEU A 151 12.03 6.23 12.43
CA LEU A 151 10.81 5.62 12.97
C LEU A 151 10.18 4.63 12.00
N LEU A 152 10.62 4.60 10.73
CA LEU A 152 10.17 3.57 9.81
C LEU A 152 10.70 2.21 10.27
N PRO A 153 9.88 1.14 10.22
CA PRO A 153 10.39 -0.20 10.44
C PRO A 153 11.43 -0.50 9.37
N VAL A 154 12.70 -0.39 9.74
CA VAL A 154 13.79 -0.80 8.86
C VAL A 154 13.66 -2.29 8.64
N SER A 155 13.55 -2.72 7.39
CA SER A 155 13.89 -4.11 7.07
C SER A 155 15.38 -4.23 7.39
N SER A 156 15.70 -4.73 8.58
CA SER A 156 17.07 -4.89 9.03
C SER A 156 17.80 -5.84 8.08
N THR A 157 18.42 -5.29 7.04
CA THR A 157 19.38 -6.00 6.24
C THR A 157 20.70 -5.88 6.98
N SER A 158 21.26 -7.04 7.33
CA SER A 158 22.52 -7.29 8.03
C SER A 158 22.55 -7.15 9.56
N LEU A 159 21.81 -8.03 10.26
CA LEU A 159 22.46 -8.72 11.39
C LEU A 159 23.55 -9.61 10.79
N TRP A 160 24.76 -9.07 10.77
CA TRP A 160 25.98 -9.78 10.40
C TRP A 160 26.16 -10.94 11.38
N CYS A 161 25.70 -12.15 11.03
CA CYS A 161 26.07 -13.37 11.75
C CYS A 161 27.49 -13.78 11.36
N GLY A 162 28.48 -12.98 11.77
CA GLY A 162 29.88 -13.39 11.77
C GLY A 162 30.10 -14.36 12.94
N PHE A 163 30.45 -15.60 12.63
CA PHE A 163 30.87 -16.59 13.62
C PHE A 163 32.13 -16.13 14.37
N ALA A 164 32.16 -16.47 15.67
CA ALA A 164 33.34 -16.47 16.51
C ALA A 164 34.40 -17.48 16.04
#